data_AF-A0A3D3ZQU5-F1
#
_entry.id   AF-A0A3D3ZQU5-F1
#
_cell.length_a   1.000
_cell.length_b   1.000
_cell.length_c   1.000
_cell.angle_alpha   90.00
_cell.angle_beta   90.00
_cell.angle_gamma   90.00
#
_symmetry.space_group_name_H-M   'P 1'
#
loop_
_entity.id
_entity.type
_entity.pdbx_description
1 polymer ?
#
loop_
_entity_poly.entity_id
_entity_poly.type
_entity_poly.pdbx_seq_one_letter_code
_entity_poly.pdbx_strand_id
1 'polypeptide(L)' 'MSGMALIWAANVKGLKPAAKIVLIQLADFHNKETGQCSPSAKRLADECEMGRATLFRHMTT' A
#
# COMPACT_ATOMS: atom_id res chain seq x y z
N MET A 1 9.93 1.59 6.34
CA MET A 1 9.54 0.28 6.90
C MET A 1 9.06 0.39 8.34
N SER A 2 7.74 0.28 8.57
CA SER A 2 7.17 0.08 9.91
C SER A 2 6.54 -1.29 10.09
N GLY A 3 7.22 -2.17 10.84
CA GLY A 3 6.74 -3.52 11.13
C GLY A 3 5.36 -3.57 11.77
N MET A 4 5.02 -2.62 12.65
CA MET A 4 3.66 -2.52 13.22
C MET A 4 2.61 -2.15 12.17
N ALA A 5 2.95 -1.25 11.23
CA ALA A 5 2.04 -0.87 10.14
C ALA A 5 1.82 -2.03 9.17
N LEU A 6 2.87 -2.81 8.87
CA LEU A 6 2.78 -4.02 8.05
C LEU A 6 1.90 -5.09 8.70
N ILE A 7 2.09 -5.35 10.00
CA ILE A 7 1.27 -6.31 10.75
C ILE A 7 -0.19 -5.84 10.77
N TRP A 8 -0.44 -4.56 11.01
CA TRP A 8 -1.79 -4.02 10.96
C TRP A 8 -2.42 -4.19 9.56
N ALA A 9 -1.71 -3.80 8.50
CA ALA A 9 -2.17 -3.90 7.12
C ALA A 9 -2.53 -5.35 6.72
N ALA A 10 -1.71 -6.33 7.11
CA ALA A 10 -1.97 -7.74 6.84
C ALA A 10 -3.25 -8.24 7.53
N ASN A 11 -3.53 -7.74 8.74
CA ASN A 11 -4.66 -8.16 9.56
C ASN A 11 -6.01 -7.52 9.16
N VAL A 12 -6.01 -6.44 8.37
CA VAL A 12 -7.26 -5.80 7.91
C VAL A 12 -8.15 -6.81 7.18
N LYS A 13 -9.42 -6.91 7.60
CA LYS A 13 -10.43 -7.81 7.01
C LYS A 13 -11.35 -7.03 6.06
N GLY A 14 -12.04 -7.74 5.17
CA GLY A 14 -13.02 -7.13 4.24
C GLY A 14 -12.43 -6.49 2.99
N LEU A 15 -11.10 -6.40 2.87
CA LEU A 15 -10.44 -5.93 1.64
C LEU A 15 -10.32 -7.02 0.59
N LYS A 16 -10.51 -6.64 -0.67
CA LYS A 16 -10.13 -7.47 -1.82
C LYS A 16 -8.62 -7.76 -1.77
N PRO A 17 -8.15 -8.94 -2.20
CA PRO A 17 -6.73 -9.30 -2.14
C PRO A 17 -5.80 -8.24 -2.75
N ALA A 18 -6.15 -7.71 -3.92
CA ALA A 18 -5.39 -6.65 -4.58
C ALA A 18 -5.33 -5.35 -3.76
N ALA A 19 -6.45 -4.92 -3.17
CA ALA A 19 -6.48 -3.73 -2.30
C ALA A 19 -5.65 -3.93 -1.02
N LYS A 20 -5.60 -5.16 -0.49
CA LYS A 20 -4.76 -5.50 0.65
C LYS A 20 -3.27 -5.41 0.32
N ILE A 21 -2.85 -5.87 -0.86
CA ILE A 21 -1.46 -5.74 -1.32
C ILE A 21 -1.05 -4.27 -1.36
N VAL A 22 -1.91 -3.41 -1.94
CA VAL A 22 -1.67 -1.95 -1.97
C VAL A 22 -1.49 -1.38 -0.57
N LEU A 23 -2.32 -1.78 0.39
CA LEU A 23 -2.22 -1.33 1.78
C LEU A 23 -0.92 -1.77 2.46
N ILE A 24 -0.50 -3.02 2.24
CA ILE A 24 0.77 -3.55 2.75
C ILE A 24 1.94 -2.74 2.18
N GLN A 25 1.93 -2.45 0.88
CA GLN A 25 3.01 -1.72 0.24
C GLN A 25 3.07 -0.25 0.68
N LEU A 26 1.92 0.38 0.92
CA LEU A 26 1.87 1.70 1.56
C LEU A 26 2.44 1.69 2.98
N ALA A 27 2.18 0.63 3.76
CA ALA A 27 2.75 0.47 5.09
C ALA A 27 4.27 0.25 5.05
N ASP A 28 4.78 -0.38 3.98
CA ASP A 28 6.21 -0.57 3.75
C ASP A 28 6.93 0.76 3.46
N PHE A 29 6.32 1.58 2.58
CA PHE A 29 6.80 2.91 2.22
C PHE A 29 6.75 3.95 3.35
N HIS A 30 6.10 3.63 4.47
CA HIS A 30 6.07 4.52 5.62
C HIS A 30 7.47 4.72 6.21
N ASN A 31 7.93 5.98 6.18
CA ASN A 31 9.15 6.41 6.85
C ASN A 31 8.85 6.68 8.33
N LYS A 32 9.50 5.93 9.24
CA LYS A 32 9.28 6.06 10.69
C LYS A 32 9.80 7.36 11.28
N GLU A 33 10.83 7.96 10.70
CA GLU A 33 11.48 9.16 11.26
C GLU A 33 10.71 10.44 10.90
N THR A 34 10.16 10.49 9.69
CA THR A 34 9.43 11.67 9.19
C THR A 34 7.91 11.48 9.18
N GLY A 35 7.42 10.26 9.38
CA GLY A 35 6.01 9.89 9.25
C GLY A 35 5.47 9.93 7.81
N GLN A 36 6.30 10.30 6.84
CA GLN A 36 5.87 10.49 5.46
C GLN A 36 5.72 9.14 4.74
N CYS A 37 4.69 9.05 3.90
CA CYS A 37 4.50 7.96 2.94
C CYS A 37 4.18 8.59 1.59
N SER A 38 5.23 8.81 0.78
CA SER A 38 5.16 9.49 -0.51
C SER A 38 5.76 8.67 -1.66
N PRO A 39 5.36 7.40 -1.86
CA PRO A 39 5.75 6.68 -3.06
C PRO A 39 5.12 7.33 -4.29
N SER A 40 5.85 7.37 -5.40
CA SER A 40 5.24 7.76 -6.67
C SER A 40 4.21 6.70 -7.08
N ALA A 41 3.11 7.12 -7.71
CA ALA A 41 2.10 6.17 -8.22
C ALA A 41 2.68 5.17 -9.24
N LYS A 42 3.82 5.49 -9.89
CA LYS A 42 4.54 4.53 -10.73
C LYS A 42 5.14 3.41 -9.89
N ARG A 43 5.94 3.79 -8.90
CA ARG A 43 6.65 2.86 -8.03
C ARG A 43 5.66 1.96 -7.30
N LEU A 44 4.59 2.53 -6.76
CA LEU A 44 3.56 1.76 -6.07
C LEU A 44 2.86 0.75 -7.01
N ALA A 45 2.61 1.12 -8.27
CA ALA A 45 2.00 0.24 -9.25
C ALA A 45 2.93 -0.93 -9.63
N ASP A 46 4.21 -0.65 -9.84
CA ASP A 46 5.23 -1.65 -10.15
C ASP A 46 5.40 -2.66 -9.00
N GLU A 47 5.44 -2.17 -7.75
CA GLU A 47 5.60 -2.99 -6.53
C GLU A 47 4.35 -3.81 -6.19
N CYS A 48 3.17 -3.32 -6.59
CA CYS A 48 1.91 -4.04 -6.44
C CYS A 48 1.60 -4.94 -7.66
N GLU A 49 2.50 -5.03 -8.63
CA GLU A 49 2.36 -5.80 -9.87
C GLU A 49 1.03 -5.55 -10.60
N MET A 50 0.60 -4.28 -10.66
CA MET A 50 -0.67 -3.90 -11.26
C MET A 50 -0.59 -2.60 -12.06
N GLY A 51 -1.45 -2.46 -13.07
CA GLY A 51 -1.54 -1.22 -13.83
C GLY A 51 -1.99 -0.04 -12.98
N ARG A 52 -1.48 1.17 -13.27
CA ARG A 52 -1.84 2.41 -12.55
C ARG A 52 -3.35 2.64 -12.45
N ALA A 53 -4.10 2.38 -13.51
CA ALA A 53 -5.56 2.54 -13.49
C ALA A 53 -6.23 1.60 -12.47
N THR A 54 -5.79 0.34 -12.40
CA THR A 54 -6.24 -0.64 -11.42
C THR A 54 -5.87 -0.23 -10.00
N LEU A 55 -4.64 0.26 -9.80
CA LEU A 55 -4.17 0.81 -8.53
C LEU A 55 -5.09 1.94 -8.04
N PHE A 56 -5.36 2.94 -8.89
CA PHE A 56 -6.25 4.06 -8.53
C PHE A 56 -7.66 3.59 -8.18
N ARG A 57 -8.21 2.63 -8.92
CA ARG A 57 -9.52 2.05 -8.61
C ARG A 57 -9.58 1.44 -7.20
N HIS A 58 -8.48 0.89 -6.70
CA HIS A 58 -8.38 0.36 -5.34
C HIS A 58 -8.22 1.45 -4.27
N MET A 59 -7.77 2.65 -4.62
CA MET A 59 -7.58 3.76 -3.67
C MET A 59 -8.80 4.69 -3.55
N THR A 60 -9.69 4.69 -4.55
CA THR A 60 -10.88 5.56 -4.59
C THR A 60 -12.17 4.88 -4.11
N THR A 61 -12.10 3.62 -3.70
CA THR A 61 -13.26 2.84 -3.19
C THR A 61 -13.26 2.86 -1.68
#